data_AF-A0A962F549-F1
#
_entry.id   AF-A0A962F549-F1
#
_cell.length_a   1.000
_cell.length_b   1.000
_cell.length_c   1.000
_cell.angle_alpha   90.00
_cell.angle_beta   90.00
_cell.angle_gamma   90.00
#
_symmetry.space_group_name_H-M   'P 1'
#
loop_
_entity.id
_entity.type
_entity.pdbx_description
1 polymer ?
#
loop_
_entity_poly.entity_id
_entity_poly.type
_entity_poly.pdbx_seq_one_letter_code
_entity_poly.pdbx_strand_id
1 'polypeptide(L)' 'MAKKGGAVKVRMESSAGTGFRYYKKKGAKYAEKLKMRKFDPWAVNPETGKKGMHVEFVEKKMPPSKAN' A
#
# COMPACT_ATOMS: atom_id res chain seq x y z
N MET A 1 -22.46 9.16 19.63
CA MET A 1 -21.77 8.82 18.38
C MET A 1 -20.28 8.69 18.64
N ALA A 2 -19.70 7.49 18.58
CA ALA A 2 -18.25 7.34 18.69
C ALA A 2 -17.58 8.07 17.52
N LYS A 3 -16.75 9.07 17.81
CA LYS A 3 -15.94 9.78 16.80
C LYS A 3 -15.16 8.69 16.06
N LYS A 4 -15.42 8.52 14.76
CA LYS A 4 -14.76 7.55 13.87
C LYS A 4 -13.31 8.00 13.60
N GLY A 5 -12.57 8.30 14.66
CA GLY A 5 -11.43 9.22 14.69
C GLY A 5 -10.17 8.51 15.15
N GLY A 6 -9.70 7.60 14.32
CA GLY A 6 -8.38 6.98 14.50
C GLY A 6 -7.87 6.28 13.25
N ALA A 7 -8.64 6.23 12.16
CA ALA A 7 -8.19 5.57 10.95
C ALA A 7 -7.35 6.55 10.10
N VAL A 8 -6.05 6.31 10.00
CA VAL A 8 -5.13 7.08 9.16
C VAL A 8 -5.10 6.47 7.76
N LYS A 9 -5.18 7.29 6.71
CA LYS A 9 -5.00 6.82 5.33
C LYS A 9 -3.50 6.56 5.11
N VAL A 10 -3.16 5.44 4.51
CA VAL A 10 -1.79 5.02 4.28
C VAL A 10 -1.59 4.67 2.80
N ARG A 11 -0.37 4.90 2.31
CA ARG A 11 0.05 4.52 0.96
C ARG A 11 0.79 3.20 1.02
N MET A 12 0.31 2.20 0.31
CA MET A 12 0.93 0.88 0.19
C MET A 12 1.62 0.82 -1.17
N GLU A 13 2.95 0.70 -1.21
CA GLU A 13 3.72 0.67 -2.45
C GLU A 13 4.20 -0.75 -2.74
N SER A 14 4.12 -1.17 -4.01
CA SER A 14 4.57 -2.48 -4.47
C SER A 14 6.06 -2.67 -4.24
N SER A 15 6.46 -3.83 -3.72
CA SER A 15 7.86 -4.21 -3.56
C SER A 15 8.57 -4.48 -4.89
N ALA A 16 7.81 -4.70 -5.99
CA ALA A 16 8.36 -4.96 -7.32
C ALA A 16 8.92 -3.71 -8.01
N GLY A 17 8.89 -2.53 -7.37
CA GLY A 17 9.48 -1.30 -7.91
C GLY A 17 8.71 -0.69 -9.10
N THR A 18 7.52 -1.21 -9.41
CA THR A 18 6.67 -0.76 -10.52
C THR A 18 6.04 0.61 -10.32
N GLY A 19 6.12 1.16 -9.11
CA GLY A 19 5.44 2.39 -8.72
C GLY A 19 3.93 2.22 -8.48
N PHE A 20 3.39 1.01 -8.65
CA PHE A 20 1.98 0.72 -8.40
C PHE A 20 1.66 0.79 -6.90
N ARG A 21 0.53 1.42 -6.58
CA ARG A 21 0.20 1.82 -5.22
C ARG A 21 -1.26 1.60 -4.90
N TYR A 22 -1.52 1.16 -3.68
CA TYR A 22 -2.85 1.13 -3.10
C TYR A 22 -2.97 2.13 -1.95
N TYR A 23 -4.18 2.63 -1.74
CA TYR A 23 -4.51 3.40 -0.54
C TYR A 23 -5.37 2.55 0.38
N LYS A 24 -5.05 2.56 1.66
CA LYS A 24 -5.83 1.86 2.69
C LYS A 24 -6.03 2.75 3.91
N LYS A 25 -7.03 2.45 4.71
CA LYS A 25 -7.19 3.01 6.06
C LYS A 25 -6.59 2.04 7.08
N LYS A 26 -5.70 2.54 7.93
CA LYS A 26 -5.07 1.83 9.04
C LYS A 26 -5.63 2.37 10.35
N GLY A 27 -6.02 1.50 11.27
CA GLY A 27 -6.45 1.94 12.61
C GLY A 27 -5.28 2.49 13.43
N ALA A 28 -5.49 3.53 14.22
CA ALA A 28 -4.47 4.19 15.04
C ALA A 28 -3.77 3.27 16.04
N LYS A 29 -4.39 2.12 16.38
CA LYS A 29 -3.82 1.14 17.32
C LYS A 29 -2.72 0.27 16.71
N TYR A 30 -2.52 0.31 15.39
CA TYR A 30 -1.47 -0.46 14.73
C TYR A 30 -0.14 0.29 14.80
N ALA A 31 0.77 -0.16 15.67
CA ALA A 31 2.10 0.40 15.81
C ALA A 31 3.01 0.06 14.60
N GLU A 32 2.87 -1.14 14.04
CA GLU A 32 3.76 -1.63 12.99
C GLU A 32 3.33 -1.21 11.58
N LYS A 33 4.30 -1.14 10.66
CA LYS A 33 4.03 -0.88 9.24
C LYS A 33 3.23 -2.04 8.63
N LEU A 34 2.16 -1.71 7.91
CA LEU A 34 1.38 -2.72 7.20
C LEU A 34 2.22 -3.33 6.06
N LYS A 35 2.26 -4.66 6.04
CA LYS A 35 2.71 -5.47 4.90
C LYS A 35 1.53 -6.31 4.43
N MET A 36 1.22 -6.28 3.15
CA MET A 36 0.12 -7.07 2.59
C MET A 36 0.52 -7.65 1.25
N ARG A 37 0.19 -8.91 1.01
CA ARG A 37 0.34 -9.53 -0.30
C ARG A 37 -0.86 -9.16 -1.17
N LYS A 38 -0.63 -8.44 -2.26
CA LYS A 38 -1.68 -7.99 -3.21
C LYS A 38 -1.20 -8.14 -4.64
N PHE A 39 -2.14 -8.17 -5.57
CA PHE A 39 -1.83 -8.20 -7.00
C PHE A 39 -1.24 -6.86 -7.46
N ASP A 40 -0.10 -6.93 -8.15
CA ASP A 40 0.44 -5.82 -8.92
C ASP A 40 0.38 -6.19 -10.42
N PRO A 41 -0.46 -5.52 -11.22
CA PRO A 41 -0.59 -5.82 -12.65
C PRO A 41 0.69 -5.54 -13.44
N TRP A 42 1.61 -4.74 -12.92
CA TRP A 42 2.85 -4.35 -13.58
C TRP A 42 4.06 -5.16 -13.13
N ALA A 43 3.95 -5.93 -12.06
CA ALA A 43 5.04 -6.76 -11.57
C ALA A 43 5.33 -7.89 -12.55
N VAL A 44 6.59 -8.09 -12.92
CA VAL A 44 7.01 -9.19 -13.79
C VAL A 44 7.29 -10.42 -12.93
N ASN A 45 6.65 -11.54 -13.24
CA ASN A 45 6.95 -12.80 -12.59
C ASN A 45 8.25 -13.38 -13.19
N PRO A 46 9.30 -13.63 -12.40
CA PRO A 46 10.58 -14.15 -12.90
C PRO A 46 10.48 -15.57 -13.48
N GLU A 47 9.52 -16.38 -13.04
CA GLU A 47 9.37 -17.77 -13.49
C GLU A 47 8.68 -17.88 -14.84
N THR A 48 7.67 -17.03 -15.08
CA THR A 48 6.84 -17.11 -16.30
C THR A 48 7.15 -16.02 -17.31
N GLY A 49 7.93 -15.01 -16.93
CA GLY A 49 8.22 -13.82 -17.74
C GLY A 49 7.00 -12.92 -18.00
N LYS A 50 5.83 -13.25 -17.45
CA LYS A 50 4.58 -12.53 -17.68
C LYS A 50 4.40 -11.39 -16.68
N LYS A 51 3.69 -10.35 -17.10
CA LYS A 51 3.26 -9.25 -16.22
C LYS A 51 2.06 -9.68 -15.38
N GLY A 52 2.00 -9.20 -14.15
CA GLY A 52 0.95 -9.48 -13.18
C GLY A 52 1.34 -10.58 -12.20
N MET A 53 1.68 -10.22 -10.96
CA MET A 53 1.79 -11.21 -9.88
C MET A 53 1.39 -10.64 -8.53
N HIS A 54 1.11 -11.54 -7.58
CA HIS A 54 0.90 -11.15 -6.19
C HIS A 54 2.24 -10.87 -5.51
N VAL A 55 2.48 -9.60 -5.19
CA VAL A 55 3.70 -9.11 -4.55
C VAL A 55 3.40 -8.52 -3.17
N GLU A 56 4.45 -8.33 -2.38
CA GLU A 56 4.32 -7.65 -1.10
C GLU A 56 4.17 -6.15 -1.32
N PHE A 57 3.18 -5.54 -0.68
CA PHE A 57 3.03 -4.10 -0.60
C PHE A 57 3.40 -3.65 0.80
N VAL A 58 4.22 -2.60 0.88
CA VAL A 58 4.72 -2.05 2.15
C VAL A 58 4.18 -0.63 2.33
N GLU A 59 3.79 -0.33 3.56
CA GLU A 59 3.38 1.01 3.98
C GLU A 59 4.53 2.03 3.80
N LYS A 60 4.29 3.05 2.96
CA LYS A 60 5.09 4.26 2.82
C LYS A 60 4.31 5.49 3.27
N LYS A 61 5.06 6.55 3.59
CA LYS A 61 4.52 7.85 3.99
C LYS A 61 3.58 8.40 2.89
N MET A 62 2.40 8.89 3.28
CA MET A 62 1.53 9.60 2.35
C MET A 62 2.21 10.90 1.89
N PRO A 63 2.03 11.29 0.61
CA PRO A 63 2.41 12.63 0.19
C PRO A 63 1.65 13.67 1.02
N PRO A 64 2.27 14.82 1.33
CA PRO A 64 1.57 15.90 2.02
C PRO A 64 0.38 16.33 1.16
N SER A 65 -0.78 16.53 1.79
CA SER A 65 -1.86 17.26 1.11
C SER A 65 -1.37 18.69 0.94
N LYS A 66 -1.31 19.19 -0.29
CA LYS A 66 -1.14 20.64 -0.49
C LYS A 66 -2.34 21.31 0.17
N ALA A 67 -2.07 22.30 1.03
CA ALA A 67 -3.04 23.35 1.29
C ALA A 67 -3.00 24.24 0.05
N ASN A 68 -4.05 24.18 -0.77
CA ASN A 68 -4.32 25.22 -1.77
C ASN A 68 -5.12 26.31 -1.08
#